data_AF-A0A377D680-F1
#
_entry.id   AF-A0A377D680-F1
#
_cell.length_a   1.000
_cell.length_b   1.000
_cell.length_c   1.000
_cell.angle_alpha   90.00
_cell.angle_beta   90.00
_cell.angle_gamma   90.00
#
_symmetry.space_group_name_H-M   'P 1'
#
loop_
_entity.id
_entity.type
_entity.pdbx_description
1 polymer ?
#
loop_
_entity_poly.entity_id
_entity_poly.type
_entity_poly.pdbx_seq_one_letter_code
_entity_poly.pdbx_strand_id
1 'polypeptide(L)'
;MAEQLEPLAESINQEPGFLWKVWTESEKNHEAGGIYLFTDEKSALAYLEKHTARLKISALRKLSPKVFDVNEPLSQINQAKLA
;
A
#
# COMPACT_ATOMS: atom_id res chain seq x y z
N MET A 1 13.21 -3.82 10.33
CA MET A 1 12.37 -2.82 9.64
C MET A 1 11.15 -2.40 10.45
N ALA A 2 10.48 -3.31 11.18
CA ALA A 2 9.22 -3.01 11.89
C ALA A 2 9.29 -1.77 12.81
N GLU A 3 10.23 -1.72 13.76
CA GLU A 3 10.35 -0.61 14.72
C GLU A 3 10.59 0.75 14.06
N GLN A 4 11.36 0.79 12.97
CA GLN A 4 11.67 2.04 12.26
C GLN A 4 10.48 2.55 11.42
N LEU A 5 9.58 1.66 11.04
CA LEU A 5 8.44 1.96 10.16
C LEU A 5 7.11 1.97 10.90
N GLU A 6 7.10 1.76 12.21
CA GLU A 6 5.91 1.81 13.05
C GLU A 6 5.18 3.16 12.95
N PRO A 7 5.84 4.34 13.09
CA PRO A 7 5.16 5.62 12.93
C PRO A 7 4.56 5.79 11.53
N LEU A 8 5.22 5.20 10.52
CA LEU A 8 4.69 5.18 9.16
C LEU A 8 3.44 4.30 9.08
N ALA A 9 3.46 3.10 9.65
CA ALA A 9 2.30 2.20 9.68
C ALA A 9 1.10 2.88 10.36
N GLU A 10 1.31 3.56 11.48
CA GLU A 10 0.27 4.32 12.18
C GLU A 10 -0.29 5.46 11.32
N SER A 11 0.58 6.23 10.65
CA SER A 11 0.13 7.35 9.80
C SER A 11 -0.73 6.91 8.62
N ILE A 12 -0.50 5.70 8.09
CA ILE A 12 -1.27 5.15 6.97
C ILE A 12 -2.72 4.88 7.39
N ASN A 13 -2.97 4.47 8.63
CA ASN A 13 -4.32 4.25 9.15
C ASN A 13 -5.16 5.55 9.19
N GLN A 14 -4.54 6.72 9.07
CA GLN A 14 -5.21 8.02 9.06
C GLN A 14 -5.47 8.56 7.65
N GLU A 15 -5.07 7.83 6.60
CA GLU A 15 -5.27 8.29 5.23
C GLU A 15 -6.74 8.12 4.81
N PRO A 16 -7.34 9.10 4.11
CA PRO A 16 -8.71 9.00 3.63
C PRO A 16 -8.95 7.74 2.81
N GLY A 17 -10.04 7.03 3.11
CA GLY A 17 -10.47 5.84 2.38
C GLY A 17 -9.57 4.61 2.59
N PHE A 18 -8.55 4.67 3.44
CA PHE A 18 -7.69 3.52 3.71
C PHE A 18 -8.43 2.43 4.49
N LEU A 19 -8.35 1.18 4.02
CA LEU A 19 -8.96 0.03 4.70
C LEU A 19 -7.91 -0.83 5.39
N TRP A 20 -6.90 -1.28 4.63
CA TRP A 20 -5.78 -2.05 5.18
C TRP A 20 -4.59 -2.07 4.24
N LYS A 21 -3.46 -2.51 4.80
CA LYS A 21 -2.20 -2.73 4.09
C LYS A 21 -1.61 -4.07 4.49
N VAL A 22 -1.09 -4.81 3.51
CA VAL A 22 -0.14 -5.90 3.74
C VAL A 22 1.27 -5.37 3.43
N TRP A 23 2.17 -5.46 4.41
CA TRP A 23 3.58 -5.13 4.22
C TRP A 23 4.29 -6.29 3.52
N THR A 24 5.06 -6.00 2.47
CA THR A 24 5.81 -7.02 1.73
C THR A 24 7.30 -6.69 1.75
N GLU A 25 8.13 -7.70 1.96
CA GLU A 25 9.59 -7.60 1.91
C GLU A 25 10.20 -8.87 1.34
N SER A 26 11.31 -8.71 0.63
CA SER A 26 12.11 -9.80 0.11
C SER A 26 13.57 -9.46 0.28
N GLU A 27 14.16 -9.93 1.38
CA GLU A 27 15.57 -9.71 1.70
C GLU A 27 16.48 -10.21 0.58
N LYS A 28 16.22 -11.42 0.05
CA LYS A 28 16.98 -12.03 -1.04
C LYS A 28 17.05 -11.20 -2.33
N ASN A 29 15.98 -10.44 -2.62
CA ASN A 29 15.89 -9.61 -3.82
C ASN A 29 16.18 -8.14 -3.51
N HIS A 30 16.37 -7.79 -2.23
CA HIS A 30 16.44 -6.42 -1.73
C HIS A 30 15.23 -5.57 -2.12
N GLU A 31 14.04 -6.17 -2.10
CA GLU A 31 12.77 -5.53 -2.46
C GLU A 31 11.88 -5.35 -1.24
N ALA A 32 11.13 -4.25 -1.20
CA ALA A 32 10.10 -4.01 -0.19
C ALA A 32 8.94 -3.22 -0.81
N GLY A 33 7.74 -3.41 -0.29
CA GLY A 33 6.55 -2.76 -0.80
C GLY A 33 5.33 -2.93 0.10
N GLY A 34 4.16 -2.92 -0.53
CA GLY A 34 2.93 -3.29 0.15
C GLY A 34 1.76 -3.36 -0.81
N ILE A 35 0.75 -4.13 -0.41
CA ILE A 35 -0.55 -4.20 -1.05
C ILE A 35 -1.51 -3.38 -0.20
N TYR A 36 -2.27 -2.51 -0.83
CA TYR A 36 -3.16 -1.56 -0.16
C TYR A 36 -4.58 -1.75 -0.68
N LEU A 37 -5.55 -1.64 0.21
CA LEU A 37 -6.95 -1.55 -0.15
C LEU A 37 -7.52 -0.21 0.29
N PHE A 38 -8.25 0.44 -0.62
CA PHE A 38 -8.95 1.69 -0.40
C PHE A 38 -10.43 1.56 -0.77
N THR A 39 -11.26 2.45 -0.22
CA THR A 39 -12.70 2.52 -0.53
C THR A 39 -13.00 2.93 -1.97
N ASP A 40 -12.10 3.66 -2.61
CA ASP A 40 -12.27 4.20 -3.95
C ASP A 40 -10.92 4.53 -4.61
N GLU A 41 -10.93 4.59 -5.94
CA GLU A 41 -9.73 4.86 -6.75
C GLU A 41 -9.13 6.24 -6.45
N LYS A 42 -9.96 7.26 -6.22
CA LYS A 42 -9.49 8.63 -5.95
C LYS A 42 -8.64 8.68 -4.69
N SER A 43 -9.10 8.04 -3.61
CA SER A 43 -8.35 7.88 -2.36
C SER A 43 -7.03 7.13 -2.57
N ALA A 44 -7.06 6.03 -3.35
CA ALA A 44 -5.85 5.27 -3.67
C ALA A 44 -4.81 6.08 -4.46
N LEU A 45 -5.25 6.84 -5.47
CA LEU A 45 -4.38 7.68 -6.29
C LEU A 45 -3.78 8.84 -5.50
N ALA A 46 -4.57 9.50 -4.65
CA ALA A 46 -4.08 10.56 -3.78
C ALA A 46 -3.00 10.05 -2.81
N TYR A 47 -3.20 8.87 -2.22
CA TYR A 47 -2.19 8.26 -1.38
C TYR A 47 -0.94 7.85 -2.18
N LEU A 48 -1.12 7.28 -3.38
CA LEU A 48 0.00 6.90 -4.24
C LEU A 48 0.89 8.10 -4.59
N GLU A 49 0.31 9.25 -4.92
CA GLU A 49 1.06 10.48 -5.20
C GLU A 49 1.89 10.94 -3.99
N LYS A 50 1.24 11.05 -2.81
CA LYS A 50 1.89 11.41 -1.54
C LYS A 50 3.00 10.42 -1.16
N HIS A 51 2.73 9.12 -1.29
CA HIS A 51 3.66 8.05 -0.94
C HIS A 51 4.88 8.05 -1.87
N THR A 52 4.64 8.26 -3.17
CA THR A 52 5.68 8.35 -4.19
C THR A 52 6.59 9.55 -3.92
N ALA A 53 6.05 10.72 -3.57
CA ALA A 53 6.83 11.90 -3.22
C ALA A 53 7.75 11.65 -2.01
N ARG A 54 7.22 10.97 -0.97
CA ARG A 54 8.00 10.58 0.21
C ARG A 54 9.12 9.59 -0.13
N LEU A 55 8.88 8.64 -1.04
CA LEU A 55 9.87 7.64 -1.44
C LEU A 55 10.92 8.16 -2.44
N LYS A 56 10.57 9.16 -3.25
CA LYS A 56 11.49 9.84 -4.19
C LYS A 56 12.64 10.59 -3.50
N ILE A 57 12.58 10.76 -2.18
CA ILE A 57 13.72 11.25 -1.37
C ILE A 57 14.94 10.31 -1.50
N SER A 58 14.72 9.04 -1.87
CA SER A 58 15.78 8.11 -2.28
C SER A 58 15.79 7.96 -3.80
N ALA A 59 16.59 8.78 -4.49
CA ALA A 59 16.72 8.84 -5.95
C ALA A 59 17.11 7.50 -6.65
N LEU A 60 17.35 6.44 -5.88
CA LEU A 60 17.78 5.12 -6.34
C LEU A 60 16.66 4.06 -6.35
N ARG A 61 15.47 4.37 -5.84
CA ARG A 61 14.37 3.39 -5.79
C ARG A 61 13.47 3.48 -7.02
N LYS A 62 13.50 2.44 -7.87
CA LYS A 62 12.46 2.20 -8.89
C LYS A 62 11.15 1.83 -8.20
N LEU A 63 10.12 2.64 -8.41
CA LEU A 63 8.75 2.35 -8.00
C LEU A 63 7.99 1.81 -9.21
N SER A 64 7.21 0.75 -9.00
CA SER A 64 6.37 0.11 -10.02
C SER A 64 4.91 -0.02 -9.53
N PRO A 65 4.24 1.09 -9.19
CA PRO A 65 2.87 1.03 -8.68
C PRO A 65 1.91 0.54 -9.76
N LYS A 66 0.89 -0.21 -9.33
CA LYS A 66 -0.23 -0.63 -10.16
C LYS A 66 -1.52 -0.41 -9.38
N VAL A 67 -2.56 0.05 -10.06
CA VAL A 67 -3.90 0.25 -9.51
C VAL A 67 -4.84 -0.69 -10.26
N PHE A 68 -5.71 -1.37 -9.52
CA PHE A 68 -6.65 -2.35 -10.03
C PHE A 68 -7.97 -2.22 -9.27
N ASP A 69 -9.08 -2.51 -9.94
CA ASP A 69 -10.34 -2.79 -9.27
C ASP A 69 -10.32 -4.17 -8.60
N VAL A 70 -11.09 -4.32 -7.53
CA VAL A 70 -11.26 -5.60 -6.85
C VAL A 70 -12.43 -6.37 -7.45
N ASN A 71 -12.19 -7.63 -7.81
CA ASN A 71 -13.27 -8.55 -8.15
C ASN A 71 -13.91 -9.11 -6.87
N GLU A 72 -14.83 -8.33 -6.29
CA GLU A 72 -15.39 -8.65 -4.97
C GLU A 72 -15.98 -10.06 -4.85
N PRO A 73 -16.78 -10.58 -5.83
CA PRO A 73 -17.34 -11.91 -5.71
C PRO A 73 -16.29 -13.01 -5.58
N LEU A 74 -15.22 -12.97 -6.39
CA LEU A 74 -14.14 -13.96 -6.32
C LEU A 74 -13.26 -13.77 -5.08
N SER A 75 -13.04 -12.51 -4.70
CA SER A 75 -12.26 -12.15 -3.51
C SER A 75 -12.92 -12.62 -2.22
N GLN A 76 -14.26 -12.56 -2.12
CA GLN A 76 -15.00 -13.07 -0.96
C GLN A 76 -14.89 -14.59 -0.81
N ILE A 77 -14.93 -15.35 -1.92
CA ILE A 77 -14.69 -16.82 -1.89
C ILE A 77 -13.34 -17.12 -1.25
N ASN A 78 -12.33 -16.30 -1.56
CA ASN A 78 -10.97 -16.43 -1.05
C ASN A 78 -10.68 -15.53 0.17
N GLN A 79 -11.72 -15.20 0.96
CA GLN A 79 -11.62 -14.60 2.29
C GLN A 79 -11.04 -13.18 2.35
N ALA A 80 -11.04 -12.45 1.23
CA ALA A 80 -10.60 -11.06 1.24
C ALA A 80 -11.50 -10.21 2.16
N LYS A 81 -10.88 -9.40 3.02
CA LYS A 81 -11.58 -8.42 3.85
C LYS A 81 -11.82 -7.14 3.03
N LEU A 82 -13.07 -6.90 2.60
CA LEU A 82 -13.40 -5.77 1.72
C LEU A 82 -14.02 -4.57 2.47
N ALA A 83 -14.54 -4.79 3.67
CA ALA A 83 -14.82 -3.81 4.72
C ALA A 83 -15.15 -4.59 6.00
#